data_AF-A0A7S0TZ76-F1
#
_entry.id   AF-A0A7S0TZ76-F1
#
_cell.length_a   1.000
_cell.length_b   1.000
_cell.length_c   1.000
_cell.angle_alpha   90.00
_cell.angle_beta   90.00
_cell.angle_gamma   90.00
#
_symmetry.space_group_name_H-M   'P 1'
#
loop_
_entity.id
_entity.type
_entity.pdbx_description
1 polymer ?
#
loop_
_entity_poly.entity_id
_entity_poly.type
_entity_poly.pdbx_seq_one_letter_code
_entity_poly.pdbx_strand_id
1 'polypeptide(L)'
;DTNVYRVTIHKTFEGNLTTKPINGAIFIFNPRSGQLFLKIIHTSVWAGQKRLGQLAKWKTAEEVAALIRSLPIEEQPKQIIVTRKGMLDPLEVHLLDFPNIVIKGSDLQLPFQASLKIEKFGDIILKATEPQMLLFNLYDDWLRSISSYTAFSRLILILRALHVNNDRAKVILKPDKTTITESHHVWPTLSDDEWCRVEVALKDLILADYGKKNNVNVASLTQSEIRDIILGAEIAPPSMQRQEIAEIEAQSKEASQATAVTTRTTNVHGDEVIITSTSAYEQQVFGSRTDWRVRAISATNLHLRTNHIYVASDDARDSGYTYVLAKNILKKFICVADLRTQIAGYIYGISPPDNPSVKEIRCIVMPPQLGNHQGVTLPHELPDHEYLKDLEPLGWMHTQPNELPQLSPQDVTMHAGILDRHKSWDVDRCVLITCSFTPGSCSLTAYKLTTTGFEWGRKNQDQGTNPQGYAPTHYEKAQMLLSDRFLGFYMVPDVGSWNYNFMGVKHQQSMSYGLKLDNPKEFYHENHRPVHFLQFASIEDLAADGHDRDNALE
;
A
#
# COMPACT_ATOMS: atom_id res chain seq x y z
N ASP A 1 12.49 20.95 -9.84
CA ASP A 1 13.41 21.50 -10.88
C ASP A 1 12.79 21.64 -12.27
N THR A 2 11.60 21.09 -12.58
CA THR A 2 11.02 21.12 -13.95
C THR A 2 11.00 22.50 -14.62
N ASN A 3 10.74 23.55 -13.84
CA ASN A 3 10.56 24.91 -14.34
C ASN A 3 11.79 25.80 -14.15
N VAL A 4 12.96 25.23 -13.86
CA VAL A 4 14.19 25.98 -13.59
C VAL A 4 14.84 26.50 -14.87
N TYR A 5 15.00 25.64 -15.88
CA TYR A 5 15.50 26.04 -17.18
C TYR A 5 14.36 25.97 -18.21
N ARG A 6 13.91 27.15 -18.65
CA ARG A 6 12.81 27.32 -19.58
C ARG A 6 13.30 28.05 -20.81
N VAL A 7 12.75 27.69 -21.97
CA VAL A 7 13.10 28.30 -23.25
C VAL A 7 11.86 28.65 -24.04
N THR A 8 11.95 29.71 -24.84
CA THR A 8 11.02 30.00 -25.92
C THR A 8 11.69 29.71 -27.25
N ILE A 9 10.94 29.07 -28.15
CA ILE A 9 11.43 28.74 -29.50
C ILE A 9 11.05 29.91 -30.40
N HIS A 10 12.03 30.44 -31.13
CA HIS A 10 11.81 31.46 -32.16
C HIS A 10 12.43 30.99 -33.47
N LYS A 11 11.79 31.36 -34.58
CA LYS A 11 12.34 31.16 -35.92
C LYS A 11 13.28 32.31 -36.23
N THR A 12 14.50 32.00 -36.65
CA THR A 12 15.41 33.00 -37.21
C THR A 12 14.90 33.45 -38.57
N PHE A 13 15.42 34.57 -39.07
CA PHE A 13 15.10 35.08 -40.40
C PHE A 13 15.42 34.05 -41.50
N GLU A 14 16.42 33.19 -41.27
CA GLU A 14 16.84 32.10 -42.17
C GLU A 14 15.95 30.84 -42.08
N GLY A 15 14.91 30.86 -41.23
CA GLY A 15 13.98 29.74 -41.06
C GLY A 15 14.41 28.70 -40.02
N ASN A 16 15.58 28.84 -39.40
CA ASN A 16 16.07 27.92 -38.37
C ASN A 16 15.33 28.12 -37.04
N LEU A 17 15.02 27.03 -36.33
CA LEU A 17 14.46 27.09 -34.99
C LEU A 17 15.59 27.29 -33.97
N THR A 18 15.53 28.38 -33.21
CA THR A 18 16.49 28.70 -32.14
C THR A 18 15.76 28.86 -30.81
N THR A 19 16.45 28.54 -29.72
CA THR A 19 15.88 28.61 -28.36
C THR A 19 16.48 29.79 -27.61
N LYS A 20 15.62 30.58 -26.95
CA LYS A 20 16.03 31.67 -26.05
C LYS A 20 15.64 31.31 -24.63
N PRO A 21 16.55 31.35 -23.65
CA PRO A 21 16.19 31.12 -22.27
C PRO A 21 15.28 32.23 -21.75
N ILE A 22 14.32 31.86 -20.90
CA ILE A 22 13.46 32.77 -20.15
C ILE A 22 13.63 32.51 -18.65
N ASN A 23 13.08 33.39 -17.81
CA ASN A 23 13.11 33.21 -16.37
C ASN A 23 12.45 31.89 -15.96
N GLY A 24 13.11 31.20 -15.03
CA GLY A 24 12.63 29.98 -14.41
C GLY A 24 12.46 30.15 -12.92
N ALA A 25 12.02 29.09 -12.26
CA ALA A 25 11.95 29.05 -10.80
C ALA A 25 12.19 27.65 -10.24
N ILE A 26 12.84 27.63 -9.07
CA ILE A 26 12.91 26.47 -8.19
C ILE A 26 11.70 26.52 -7.27
N PHE A 27 11.05 25.38 -7.11
CA PHE A 27 9.86 25.21 -6.28
C PHE A 27 10.21 24.29 -5.10
N ILE A 28 10.26 24.85 -3.89
CA ILE A 28 10.57 24.13 -2.65
C ILE A 28 9.36 24.29 -1.74
N PHE A 29 8.71 23.19 -1.40
CA PHE A 29 7.40 23.22 -0.76
C PHE A 29 7.35 22.34 0.48
N ASN A 30 6.86 22.88 1.59
CA ASN A 30 6.59 22.14 2.80
C ASN A 30 5.10 21.70 2.83
N PRO A 31 4.80 20.40 2.62
CA PRO A 31 3.43 19.91 2.55
C PRO A 31 2.70 19.87 3.90
N ARG A 32 3.39 20.15 5.02
CA ARG A 32 2.74 20.25 6.33
C ARG A 32 2.20 21.65 6.58
N SER A 33 3.02 22.67 6.35
CA SER A 33 2.67 24.06 6.63
C SER A 33 2.04 24.79 5.44
N GLY A 34 2.22 24.28 4.22
CA GLY A 34 1.83 24.98 2.99
C GLY A 34 2.87 25.99 2.51
N GLN A 35 3.99 26.16 3.23
CA GLN A 35 5.01 27.14 2.90
C GLN A 35 5.74 26.77 1.60
N LEU A 36 5.78 27.72 0.66
CA LEU A 36 6.48 27.63 -0.61
C LEU A 36 7.61 28.65 -0.63
N PHE A 37 8.83 28.15 -0.79
CA PHE A 37 10.00 28.94 -1.17
C PHE A 37 10.16 28.87 -2.68
N LEU A 38 9.84 29.97 -3.35
CA LEU A 38 9.90 30.13 -4.79
C LEU A 38 11.15 30.94 -5.15
N LYS A 39 12.23 30.26 -5.53
CA LYS A 39 13.46 30.93 -5.97
C LYS A 39 13.40 31.19 -7.46
N ILE A 40 13.38 32.46 -7.85
CA ILE A 40 13.43 32.88 -9.24
C ILE A 40 14.87 32.76 -9.76
N ILE A 41 15.02 32.10 -10.90
CA ILE A 41 16.27 31.99 -11.63
C ILE A 41 16.17 32.86 -12.87
N HIS A 42 16.85 34.02 -12.81
CA HIS A 42 16.87 34.99 -13.90
C HIS A 42 17.71 34.49 -15.08
N THR A 43 17.39 34.95 -16.29
CA THR A 43 18.09 34.56 -17.53
C THR A 43 19.60 34.83 -17.52
N SER A 44 20.07 35.79 -16.72
CA SER A 44 21.50 36.11 -16.58
C SER A 44 22.33 34.93 -16.07
N VAL A 45 21.74 34.00 -15.31
CA VAL A 45 22.43 32.79 -14.81
C VAL A 45 22.89 31.87 -15.95
N TRP A 46 22.22 31.94 -17.11
CA TRP A 46 22.51 31.11 -18.27
C TRP A 46 23.50 31.76 -19.25
N ALA A 47 23.85 33.03 -19.05
CA ALA A 47 24.69 33.79 -19.97
C ALA A 47 26.11 33.21 -20.03
N GLY A 48 26.60 32.92 -21.24
CA GLY A 48 27.95 32.39 -21.47
C GLY A 48 28.15 30.92 -21.08
N GLN A 49 27.10 30.23 -20.62
CA GLN A 49 27.19 28.85 -20.13
C GLN A 49 26.83 27.83 -21.22
N LYS A 50 27.43 26.64 -21.16
CA LYS A 50 27.13 25.48 -22.02
C LYS A 50 26.49 24.36 -21.21
N ARG A 51 25.81 23.42 -21.88
CA ARG A 51 25.14 22.25 -21.25
C ARG A 51 24.12 22.67 -20.18
N LEU A 52 23.27 23.64 -20.52
CA LEU A 52 22.33 24.30 -19.60
C LEU A 52 21.36 23.33 -18.89
N GLY A 53 20.99 22.22 -19.52
CA GLY A 53 20.14 21.20 -18.89
C GLY A 53 20.80 20.51 -17.68
N GLN A 54 22.12 20.28 -17.72
CA GLN A 54 22.85 19.76 -16.57
C GLN A 54 23.07 20.86 -15.54
N LEU A 55 23.51 22.05 -15.99
CA LEU A 55 23.74 23.20 -15.13
C LEU A 55 22.51 23.57 -14.29
N ALA A 56 21.30 23.48 -14.86
CA ALA A 56 20.05 23.76 -14.16
C ALA A 56 19.86 22.90 -12.91
N LYS A 57 20.24 21.62 -12.96
CA LYS A 57 20.14 20.69 -11.82
C LYS A 57 21.13 21.05 -10.71
N TRP A 58 22.38 21.32 -11.10
CA TRP A 58 23.43 21.72 -10.16
C TRP A 58 23.12 23.07 -9.50
N LYS A 59 22.69 24.06 -10.29
CA LYS A 59 22.21 25.35 -9.77
C LYS A 59 21.00 25.20 -8.85
N THR A 60 20.11 24.25 -9.14
CA THR A 60 18.99 23.95 -8.25
C THR A 60 19.49 23.41 -6.91
N ALA A 61 20.42 22.45 -6.92
CA ALA A 61 20.97 21.88 -5.70
C ALA A 61 21.75 22.91 -4.87
N GLU A 62 22.52 23.77 -5.52
CA GLU A 62 23.24 24.88 -4.89
C GLU A 62 22.29 25.83 -4.15
N GLU A 63 21.22 26.28 -4.80
CA GLU A 63 20.23 27.19 -4.19
C GLU A 63 19.42 26.51 -3.08
N VAL A 64 19.11 25.22 -3.21
CA VAL A 64 18.46 24.44 -2.13
C VAL A 64 19.39 24.35 -0.91
N ALA A 65 20.67 24.04 -1.12
CA ALA A 65 21.65 23.99 -0.04
C ALA A 65 21.87 25.36 0.61
N ALA A 66 21.90 26.45 -0.19
CA ALA A 66 21.98 27.81 0.32
C ALA A 66 20.76 28.18 1.18
N LEU A 67 19.54 27.78 0.76
CA LEU A 67 18.34 27.98 1.56
C LEU A 67 18.44 27.23 2.90
N ILE A 68 18.86 25.97 2.90
CA ILE A 68 18.98 25.17 4.13
C ILE A 68 20.00 25.79 5.09
N ARG A 69 21.14 26.27 4.57
CA ARG A 69 22.14 27.01 5.37
C ARG A 69 21.59 28.30 5.98
N SER A 70 20.61 28.94 5.34
CA SER A 70 19.99 30.17 5.85
C SER A 70 18.94 29.94 6.93
N LEU A 71 18.45 28.70 7.08
CA LEU A 71 17.45 28.35 8.09
C LEU A 71 18.11 28.00 9.43
N PRO A 72 17.51 28.41 10.57
CA PRO A 72 17.87 27.91 11.89
C PRO A 72 17.82 26.38 11.94
N ILE A 73 18.62 25.77 12.81
CA ILE A 73 18.76 24.29 12.86
C ILE A 73 17.44 23.59 13.20
N GLU A 74 16.55 24.29 13.93
CA GLU A 74 15.21 23.84 14.30
C GLU A 74 14.24 23.78 13.11
N GLU A 75 14.46 24.64 12.10
CA GLU A 75 13.62 24.73 10.90
C GLU A 75 14.20 23.94 9.71
N GLN A 76 15.41 23.41 9.85
CA GLN A 76 16.04 22.60 8.80
C GLN A 76 15.24 21.31 8.54
N PRO A 77 15.04 20.95 7.26
CA PRO A 77 14.24 19.78 6.91
C PRO A 77 14.99 18.50 7.27
N LYS A 78 14.28 17.53 7.88
CA LYS A 78 14.84 16.18 8.10
C LYS A 78 14.88 15.33 6.83
N GLN A 79 14.00 15.63 5.87
CA GLN A 79 13.89 14.88 4.62
C GLN A 79 13.62 15.84 3.46
N ILE A 80 14.32 15.60 2.34
CA ILE A 80 14.09 16.28 1.06
C ILE A 80 13.59 15.25 0.07
N ILE A 81 12.42 15.50 -0.51
CA ILE A 81 11.84 14.63 -1.54
C ILE A 81 12.00 15.33 -2.89
N VAL A 82 12.69 14.69 -3.83
CA VAL A 82 12.82 15.17 -5.21
C VAL A 82 11.80 14.51 -6.12
N THR A 83 11.17 15.31 -6.98
CA THR A 83 10.20 14.81 -7.95
C THR A 83 10.83 14.17 -9.19
N ARG A 84 12.13 14.41 -9.43
CA ARG A 84 12.85 13.87 -10.59
C ARG A 84 14.15 13.23 -10.11
N LYS A 85 14.38 11.98 -10.50
CA LYS A 85 15.56 11.18 -10.09
C LYS A 85 16.89 11.86 -10.40
N GLY A 86 16.97 12.63 -11.50
CA GLY A 86 18.18 13.36 -11.87
C GLY A 86 18.59 14.52 -10.95
N MET A 87 17.84 14.79 -9.87
CA MET A 87 18.20 15.75 -8.82
C MET A 87 18.87 15.10 -7.60
N LEU A 88 18.89 13.76 -7.50
CA LEU A 88 19.49 13.05 -6.36
C LEU A 88 20.97 13.35 -6.25
N ASP A 89 21.78 12.99 -7.25
CA ASP A 89 23.24 13.15 -7.20
C ASP A 89 23.68 14.61 -6.93
N PRO A 90 23.13 15.64 -7.62
CA PRO A 90 23.51 17.03 -7.32
C PRO A 90 23.20 17.45 -5.89
N LEU A 91 22.08 16.99 -5.31
CA LEU A 91 21.74 17.32 -3.93
C LEU A 91 22.60 16.57 -2.92
N GLU A 92 22.94 15.31 -3.17
CA GLU A 92 23.85 14.54 -2.33
C GLU A 92 25.22 15.23 -2.23
N VAL A 93 25.74 15.72 -3.36
CA VAL A 93 27.02 16.45 -3.39
C VAL A 93 26.95 17.79 -2.65
N HIS A 94 25.87 18.56 -2.84
CA HIS A 94 25.75 19.89 -2.23
C HIS A 94 25.35 19.87 -0.74
N LEU A 95 24.83 18.74 -0.25
CA LEU A 95 24.37 18.57 1.13
C LEU A 95 25.28 17.67 1.99
N LEU A 96 26.54 17.46 1.57
CA LEU A 96 27.54 16.73 2.37
C LEU A 96 27.74 17.32 3.78
N ASP A 97 27.56 18.64 3.92
CA ASP A 97 27.63 19.35 5.21
C ASP A 97 26.45 19.01 6.14
N PHE A 98 25.41 18.34 5.63
CA PHE A 98 24.15 18.05 6.33
C PHE A 98 23.86 16.53 6.38
N PRO A 99 24.65 15.74 7.11
CA PRO A 99 24.55 14.28 7.10
C PRO A 99 23.22 13.73 7.65
N ASN A 100 22.47 14.54 8.40
CA ASN A 100 21.19 14.15 8.99
C ASN A 100 19.98 14.34 8.05
N ILE A 101 20.17 14.97 6.89
CA ILE A 101 19.09 15.24 5.95
C ILE A 101 18.99 14.08 4.96
N VAL A 102 17.87 13.37 4.98
CA VAL A 102 17.64 12.24 4.08
C VAL A 102 17.10 12.74 2.73
N ILE A 103 17.79 12.41 1.65
CA ILE A 103 17.35 12.73 0.28
C ILE A 103 16.62 11.52 -0.30
N LYS A 104 15.39 11.70 -0.79
CA LYS A 104 14.55 10.63 -1.37
C LYS A 104 13.99 11.02 -2.73
N GLY A 105 13.93 10.04 -3.64
CA GLY A 105 13.17 10.17 -4.88
C GLY A 105 11.70 9.88 -4.68
N SER A 106 10.83 10.61 -5.38
CA SER A 106 9.40 10.28 -5.51
C SER A 106 9.17 9.44 -6.76
N ASP A 107 8.46 8.33 -6.63
CA ASP A 107 7.93 7.57 -7.77
C ASP A 107 6.60 8.15 -8.29
N LEU A 108 5.98 9.08 -7.53
CA LEU A 108 4.79 9.81 -7.95
C LEU A 108 5.17 11.01 -8.82
N GLN A 109 4.51 11.15 -9.97
CA GLN A 109 4.67 12.32 -10.86
C GLN A 109 3.75 13.46 -10.40
N LEU A 110 4.13 14.16 -9.32
CA LEU A 110 3.35 15.26 -8.77
C LEU A 110 3.25 16.47 -9.73
N PRO A 111 2.11 17.17 -9.80
CA PRO A 111 1.83 18.16 -10.84
C PRO A 111 2.37 19.55 -10.51
N PHE A 112 3.43 19.66 -9.69
CA PHE A 112 3.96 20.96 -9.25
C PHE A 112 4.41 21.86 -10.41
N GLN A 113 4.70 21.30 -11.59
CA GLN A 113 4.99 22.10 -12.78
C GLN A 113 3.83 23.02 -13.20
N ALA A 114 2.58 22.63 -12.88
CA ALA A 114 1.39 23.40 -13.19
C ALA A 114 1.22 24.65 -12.31
N SER A 115 2.01 24.78 -11.23
CA SER A 115 2.03 25.99 -10.39
C SER A 115 2.36 27.26 -11.18
N LEU A 116 3.20 27.16 -12.23
CA LEU A 116 3.49 28.28 -13.13
C LEU A 116 2.30 28.74 -13.97
N LYS A 117 1.25 27.91 -14.11
CA LYS A 117 0.04 28.29 -14.83
C LYS A 117 -0.88 29.18 -13.97
N ILE A 118 -0.55 29.37 -12.70
CA ILE A 118 -1.19 30.32 -11.81
C ILE A 118 -0.66 31.71 -12.15
N GLU A 119 -1.54 32.63 -12.52
CA GLU A 119 -1.18 33.97 -13.02
C GLU A 119 -0.29 34.74 -12.03
N LYS A 120 -0.59 34.68 -10.73
CA LYS A 120 0.22 35.30 -9.67
C LYS A 120 1.69 34.88 -9.75
N PHE A 121 1.98 33.58 -9.88
CA PHE A 121 3.36 33.09 -9.97
C PHE A 121 3.98 33.31 -11.34
N GLY A 122 3.21 33.08 -12.41
CA GLY A 122 3.67 33.27 -13.79
C GLY A 122 4.13 34.69 -14.05
N ASP A 123 3.33 35.68 -13.65
CA ASP A 123 3.63 37.10 -13.86
C ASP A 123 4.85 37.57 -13.07
N ILE A 124 4.94 37.16 -11.79
CA ILE A 124 6.06 37.53 -10.93
C ILE A 124 7.38 36.98 -11.50
N ILE A 125 7.38 35.74 -11.98
CA ILE A 125 8.57 35.11 -12.56
C ILE A 125 8.96 35.77 -13.88
N LEU A 126 7.98 36.10 -14.73
CA LEU A 126 8.25 36.75 -16.02
C LEU A 126 8.74 38.20 -15.86
N LYS A 127 8.23 38.93 -14.87
CA LYS A 127 8.59 40.35 -14.62
C LYS A 127 9.88 40.53 -13.80
N ALA A 128 10.40 39.47 -13.19
CA ALA A 128 11.61 39.55 -12.38
C ALA A 128 12.83 39.97 -13.20
N THR A 129 13.55 40.98 -12.72
CA THR A 129 14.78 41.51 -13.34
C THR A 129 16.05 40.92 -12.75
N GLU A 130 15.97 40.26 -11.59
CA GLU A 130 17.09 39.66 -10.88
C GLU A 130 16.68 38.35 -10.16
N PRO A 131 17.66 37.48 -9.79
CA PRO A 131 17.38 36.30 -8.98
C PRO A 131 16.93 36.69 -7.57
N GLN A 132 15.75 36.24 -7.14
CA GLN A 132 15.19 36.55 -5.83
C GLN A 132 14.45 35.35 -5.23
N MET A 133 14.45 35.25 -3.90
CA MET A 133 13.69 34.24 -3.15
C MET A 133 12.38 34.85 -2.67
N LEU A 134 11.26 34.21 -2.99
CA LEU A 134 9.93 34.66 -2.58
C LEU A 134 9.28 33.61 -1.68
N LEU A 135 8.62 34.07 -0.63
CA LEU A 135 7.90 33.23 0.31
C LEU A 135 6.39 33.33 0.07
N PHE A 136 5.75 32.18 -0.08
CA PHE A 136 4.30 32.07 -0.21
C PHE A 136 3.75 31.01 0.74
N ASN A 137 2.45 31.05 0.99
CA ASN A 137 1.70 29.94 1.58
C ASN A 137 0.69 29.44 0.54
N LEU A 138 0.82 28.19 0.09
CA LEU A 138 -0.08 27.60 -0.90
C LEU A 138 -1.39 27.09 -0.31
N TYR A 139 -1.50 27.02 1.02
CA TYR A 139 -2.75 26.67 1.68
C TYR A 139 -3.59 27.89 2.03
N ASP A 140 -3.08 29.10 1.83
CA ASP A 140 -3.73 30.32 2.30
C ASP A 140 -4.15 30.14 3.78
N ASP A 141 -5.45 30.19 4.08
CA ASP A 141 -6.02 29.98 5.41
C ASP A 141 -6.66 28.59 5.62
N TRP A 142 -6.51 27.64 4.70
CA TRP A 142 -7.17 26.32 4.78
C TRP A 142 -6.85 25.54 6.06
N LEU A 143 -5.65 25.71 6.62
CA LEU A 143 -5.25 25.01 7.86
C LEU A 143 -6.08 25.41 9.10
N ARG A 144 -6.92 26.44 9.00
CA ARG A 144 -7.88 26.80 10.07
C ARG A 144 -9.08 25.85 10.14
N SER A 145 -9.56 25.35 9.00
CA SER A 145 -10.75 24.48 8.92
C SER A 145 -10.41 23.02 8.61
N ILE A 146 -9.31 22.77 7.88
CA ILE A 146 -8.93 21.41 7.44
C ILE A 146 -7.51 21.02 7.85
N SER A 147 -7.28 19.71 7.95
CA SER A 147 -5.95 19.17 8.26
C SER A 147 -4.94 19.42 7.13
N SER A 148 -3.64 19.41 7.45
CA SER A 148 -2.58 19.51 6.44
C SER A 148 -2.65 18.41 5.37
N TYR A 149 -3.13 17.22 5.74
CA TYR A 149 -3.34 16.13 4.79
C TYR A 149 -4.41 16.48 3.75
N THR A 150 -5.56 16.97 4.21
CA THR A 150 -6.67 17.39 3.34
C THR A 150 -6.25 18.58 2.48
N ALA A 151 -5.55 19.56 3.06
CA ALA A 151 -5.04 20.72 2.34
C ALA A 151 -4.05 20.33 1.24
N PHE A 152 -3.15 19.38 1.52
CA PHE A 152 -2.27 18.81 0.50
C PHE A 152 -3.03 18.10 -0.61
N SER A 153 -4.03 17.29 -0.26
CA SER A 153 -4.86 16.58 -1.23
C SER A 153 -5.61 17.56 -2.15
N ARG A 154 -6.24 18.60 -1.58
CA ARG A 154 -6.89 19.70 -2.31
C ARG A 154 -5.91 20.38 -3.27
N LEU A 155 -4.72 20.74 -2.79
CA LEU A 155 -3.69 21.37 -3.61
C LEU A 155 -3.28 20.49 -4.80
N ILE A 156 -3.03 19.20 -4.57
CA ILE A 156 -2.65 18.28 -5.65
C ILE A 156 -3.79 18.12 -6.66
N LEU A 157 -5.04 18.03 -6.21
CA LEU A 157 -6.21 17.95 -7.07
C LEU A 157 -6.32 19.17 -7.98
N ILE A 158 -6.18 20.37 -7.42
CA ILE A 158 -6.22 21.64 -8.17
C ILE A 158 -5.08 21.68 -9.19
N LEU A 159 -3.84 21.41 -8.76
CA LEU A 159 -2.68 21.44 -9.64
C LEU A 159 -2.77 20.39 -10.75
N ARG A 160 -3.34 19.20 -10.46
CA ARG A 160 -3.57 18.16 -11.46
C ARG A 160 -4.62 18.58 -12.48
N ALA A 161 -5.73 19.15 -12.04
CA ALA A 161 -6.75 19.68 -12.93
C ALA A 161 -6.20 20.79 -13.83
N LEU A 162 -5.41 21.73 -13.29
CA LEU A 162 -4.71 22.77 -14.06
C LEU A 162 -3.67 22.20 -15.03
N HIS A 163 -3.07 21.06 -14.69
CA HIS A 163 -2.16 20.35 -15.58
C HIS A 163 -2.89 19.76 -16.78
N VAL A 164 -4.00 19.08 -16.53
CA VAL A 164 -4.85 18.37 -17.51
C VAL A 164 -5.58 19.34 -18.43
N ASN A 165 -6.37 20.25 -17.88
CA ASN A 165 -7.14 21.23 -18.64
C ASN A 165 -7.17 22.55 -17.89
N ASN A 166 -6.31 23.49 -18.31
CA ASN A 166 -6.11 24.74 -17.59
C ASN A 166 -7.36 25.64 -17.62
N ASP A 167 -8.00 25.75 -18.79
CA ASP A 167 -9.12 26.67 -18.98
C ASP A 167 -10.34 26.22 -18.18
N ARG A 168 -10.72 24.93 -18.28
CA ARG A 168 -11.85 24.39 -17.51
C ARG A 168 -11.59 24.41 -16.01
N ALA A 169 -10.37 24.08 -15.57
CA ALA A 169 -10.04 24.14 -14.15
C ALA A 169 -10.15 25.57 -13.59
N LYS A 170 -9.73 26.59 -14.36
CA LYS A 170 -9.91 28.01 -13.95
C LYS A 170 -11.38 28.41 -13.84
N VAL A 171 -12.22 27.97 -14.77
CA VAL A 171 -13.68 28.20 -14.71
C VAL A 171 -14.29 27.52 -13.48
N ILE A 172 -13.88 26.29 -13.17
CA ILE A 172 -14.36 25.58 -11.97
C ILE A 172 -13.93 26.29 -10.68
N LEU A 173 -12.70 26.81 -10.63
CA LEU A 173 -12.19 27.53 -9.45
C LEU A 173 -12.89 28.89 -9.25
N LYS A 174 -13.34 29.55 -10.32
CA LYS A 174 -14.01 30.86 -10.28
C LYS A 174 -15.33 30.81 -11.05
N PRO A 175 -16.36 30.13 -10.52
CA PRO A 175 -17.62 29.90 -11.25
C PRO A 175 -18.49 31.16 -11.36
N ASP A 176 -18.37 32.09 -10.42
CA ASP A 176 -19.18 33.31 -10.36
C ASP A 176 -18.31 34.55 -10.14
N LYS A 177 -18.76 35.71 -10.64
CA LYS A 177 -18.09 37.01 -10.52
C LYS A 177 -17.99 37.47 -9.05
N THR A 178 -18.83 36.93 -8.19
CA THR A 178 -18.84 37.16 -6.74
C THR A 178 -17.64 36.48 -6.03
N THR A 179 -17.04 35.46 -6.63
CA THR A 179 -15.87 34.77 -6.06
C THR A 179 -14.61 35.62 -6.19
N ILE A 180 -14.17 36.19 -5.07
CA ILE A 180 -12.96 37.01 -5.00
C ILE A 180 -11.76 36.20 -4.51
N THR A 181 -10.59 36.54 -5.04
CA THR A 181 -9.30 36.09 -4.50
C THR A 181 -8.69 37.27 -3.76
N GLU A 182 -8.41 37.11 -2.47
CA GLU A 182 -7.77 38.16 -1.70
C GLU A 182 -6.35 38.44 -2.21
N SER A 183 -5.86 39.67 -2.06
CA SER A 183 -4.58 40.09 -2.62
C SER A 183 -3.39 39.26 -2.11
N HIS A 184 -3.45 38.82 -0.85
CA HIS A 184 -2.43 37.99 -0.23
C HIS A 184 -2.64 36.49 -0.50
N HIS A 185 -3.85 36.06 -0.87
CA HIS A 185 -4.16 34.67 -1.19
C HIS A 185 -3.76 34.26 -2.61
N VAL A 186 -3.60 32.95 -2.81
CA VAL A 186 -3.35 32.32 -4.10
C VAL A 186 -4.67 31.83 -4.69
N TRP A 187 -5.54 31.27 -3.85
CA TRP A 187 -6.78 30.63 -4.24
C TRP A 187 -8.00 31.51 -3.94
N PRO A 188 -9.13 31.32 -4.67
CA PRO A 188 -10.38 31.99 -4.35
C PRO A 188 -10.83 31.71 -2.91
N THR A 189 -11.37 32.72 -2.25
CA THR A 189 -11.94 32.56 -0.91
C THR A 189 -13.33 31.92 -1.07
N LEU A 190 -13.44 30.65 -0.67
CA LEU A 190 -14.65 29.84 -0.73
C LEU A 190 -14.94 29.24 0.65
N SER A 191 -16.21 28.99 0.95
CA SER A 191 -16.64 28.21 2.11
C SER A 191 -16.29 26.72 1.96
N ASP A 192 -16.30 25.97 3.06
CA ASP A 192 -15.98 24.54 3.03
C ASP A 192 -16.97 23.73 2.15
N ASP A 193 -18.26 24.08 2.14
CA ASP A 193 -19.27 23.46 1.28
C ASP A 193 -19.01 23.72 -0.21
N GLU A 194 -18.62 24.94 -0.56
CA GLU A 194 -18.24 25.30 -1.93
C GLU A 194 -16.97 24.57 -2.36
N TRP A 195 -15.98 24.47 -1.46
CA TRP A 195 -14.77 23.68 -1.72
C TRP A 195 -15.10 22.21 -1.99
N CYS A 196 -16.02 21.59 -1.27
CA CYS A 196 -16.45 20.22 -1.55
C CYS A 196 -17.01 20.08 -2.98
N ARG A 197 -17.83 21.02 -3.44
CA ARG A 197 -18.38 21.01 -4.81
C ARG A 197 -17.30 21.19 -5.86
N VAL A 198 -16.38 22.13 -5.63
CA VAL A 198 -15.23 22.39 -6.50
C VAL A 198 -14.31 21.17 -6.59
N GLU A 199 -14.00 20.52 -5.47
CA GLU A 199 -13.18 19.30 -5.44
C GLU A 199 -13.81 18.17 -6.25
N VAL A 200 -15.12 17.95 -6.12
CA VAL A 200 -15.83 16.95 -6.94
C VAL A 200 -15.71 17.29 -8.43
N ALA A 201 -15.96 18.55 -8.81
CA ALA A 201 -15.86 18.99 -10.21
C ALA A 201 -14.44 18.85 -10.78
N LEU A 202 -13.40 19.16 -9.98
CA LEU A 202 -12.00 19.00 -10.40
C LEU A 202 -11.62 17.52 -10.55
N LYS A 203 -12.08 16.66 -9.64
CA LYS A 203 -11.90 15.21 -9.73
C LYS A 203 -12.53 14.66 -11.00
N ASP A 204 -13.78 15.03 -11.28
CA ASP A 204 -14.50 14.54 -12.45
C ASP A 204 -13.86 15.02 -13.77
N LEU A 205 -13.32 16.25 -13.80
CA LEU A 205 -12.54 16.76 -14.92
C LEU A 205 -11.29 15.90 -15.20
N ILE A 206 -10.54 15.51 -14.16
CA ILE A 206 -9.33 14.69 -14.28
C ILE A 206 -9.69 13.28 -14.77
N LEU A 207 -10.71 12.66 -14.18
CA LEU A 207 -11.14 11.32 -14.55
C LEU A 207 -11.70 11.27 -15.97
N ALA A 208 -12.48 12.27 -16.39
CA ALA A 208 -12.99 12.35 -17.75
C ALA A 208 -11.88 12.44 -18.80
N ASP A 209 -10.81 13.19 -18.53
CA ASP A 209 -9.64 13.25 -19.41
C ASP A 209 -8.89 11.92 -19.46
N TYR A 210 -8.71 11.27 -18.30
CA TYR A 210 -8.07 9.95 -18.23
C TYR A 210 -8.87 8.89 -19.00
N GLY A 211 -10.19 8.84 -18.79
CA GLY A 211 -11.08 7.90 -19.47
C GLY A 211 -11.08 8.11 -20.99
N LYS A 212 -11.06 9.38 -21.44
CA LYS A 212 -10.96 9.70 -22.87
C LYS A 212 -9.61 9.32 -23.48
N LYS A 213 -8.49 9.52 -22.76
CA LYS A 213 -7.15 9.20 -23.27
C LYS A 213 -6.87 7.70 -23.33
N ASN A 214 -7.41 6.94 -22.38
CA ASN A 214 -7.13 5.52 -22.23
C ASN A 214 -8.30 4.63 -22.72
N ASN A 215 -9.39 5.23 -23.21
CA ASN A 215 -10.63 4.53 -23.58
C ASN A 215 -11.17 3.64 -22.45
N VAL A 216 -11.28 4.19 -21.24
CA VAL A 216 -11.75 3.49 -20.04
C VAL A 216 -13.01 4.16 -19.52
N ASN A 217 -14.02 3.36 -19.18
CA ASN A 217 -15.20 3.84 -18.49
C ASN A 217 -14.84 4.26 -17.05
N VAL A 218 -14.97 5.55 -16.73
CA VAL A 218 -14.59 6.11 -15.42
C VAL A 218 -15.36 5.49 -14.25
N ALA A 219 -16.58 4.97 -14.50
CA ALA A 219 -17.39 4.31 -13.47
C ALA A 219 -16.82 2.95 -13.04
N SER A 220 -15.97 2.34 -13.87
CA SER A 220 -15.30 1.07 -13.57
C SER A 220 -14.06 1.22 -12.67
N LEU A 221 -13.63 2.45 -12.40
CA LEU A 221 -12.42 2.72 -11.61
C LEU A 221 -12.68 2.55 -10.11
N THR A 222 -11.78 1.82 -9.45
CA THR A 222 -11.74 1.69 -7.99
C THR A 222 -11.24 2.97 -7.33
N GLN A 223 -11.54 3.16 -6.04
CA GLN A 223 -11.06 4.33 -5.27
C GLN A 223 -9.53 4.40 -5.20
N SER A 224 -8.83 3.26 -5.18
CA SER A 224 -7.37 3.20 -5.27
C SER A 224 -6.87 3.71 -6.61
N GLU A 225 -7.47 3.27 -7.72
CA GLU A 225 -7.09 3.72 -9.07
C GLU A 225 -7.36 5.22 -9.23
N ILE A 226 -8.51 5.72 -8.77
CA ILE A 226 -8.83 7.15 -8.79
C ILE A 226 -7.76 7.96 -8.04
N ARG A 227 -7.41 7.54 -6.82
CA ARG A 227 -6.37 8.20 -6.02
C ARG A 227 -5.03 8.20 -6.74
N ASP A 228 -4.65 7.06 -7.31
CA ASP A 228 -3.36 6.86 -7.95
C ASP A 228 -3.28 7.69 -9.26
N ILE A 229 -4.39 7.85 -10.01
CA ILE A 229 -4.50 8.76 -11.17
C ILE A 229 -4.25 10.21 -10.75
N ILE A 230 -4.89 10.65 -9.67
CA ILE A 230 -4.76 12.04 -9.17
C ILE A 230 -3.33 12.30 -8.67
N LEU A 231 -2.72 11.35 -7.98
CA LEU A 231 -1.34 11.43 -7.50
C LEU A 231 -0.31 11.28 -8.62
N GLY A 232 -0.70 10.76 -9.79
CA GLY A 232 0.18 10.60 -10.95
C GLY A 232 1.10 9.39 -10.82
N ALA A 233 0.58 8.28 -10.28
CA ALA A 233 1.23 6.98 -10.35
C ALA A 233 1.02 6.36 -11.74
N GLU A 234 1.94 5.50 -12.16
CA GLU A 234 1.78 4.71 -13.38
C GLU A 234 0.81 3.56 -13.13
N ILE A 235 -0.33 3.57 -13.82
CA ILE A 235 -1.39 2.56 -13.69
C ILE A 235 -1.63 1.95 -15.06
N ALA A 236 -1.66 0.63 -15.13
CA ALA A 236 -2.12 -0.08 -16.33
C ALA A 236 -3.64 0.12 -16.48
N PRO A 237 -4.14 0.52 -17.67
CA PRO A 237 -5.57 0.65 -17.90
C PRO A 237 -6.33 -0.64 -17.53
N PRO A 238 -7.51 -0.56 -16.90
CA PRO A 238 -8.31 -1.74 -16.57
C PRO A 238 -8.62 -2.57 -17.83
N SER A 239 -8.50 -3.90 -17.74
CA SER A 239 -8.80 -4.80 -18.86
C SER A 239 -10.27 -4.71 -19.28
N MET A 240 -10.55 -4.88 -20.58
CA MET A 240 -11.90 -4.85 -21.17
C MET A 240 -12.88 -5.78 -20.43
N GLN A 241 -12.41 -6.97 -20.03
CA GLN A 241 -13.19 -7.95 -19.31
C GLN A 241 -13.69 -7.44 -17.93
N ARG A 242 -12.91 -6.56 -17.27
CA ARG A 242 -13.30 -5.92 -16.00
C ARG A 242 -14.31 -4.80 -16.21
N GLN A 243 -14.27 -4.15 -17.37
CA GLN A 243 -15.23 -3.11 -17.75
C GLN A 243 -16.62 -3.71 -18.01
N GLU A 244 -16.68 -4.84 -18.71
CA GLU A 244 -17.94 -5.58 -18.95
C GLU A 244 -18.59 -6.05 -17.64
N ILE A 245 -17.80 -6.54 -16.68
CA ILE A 245 -18.32 -6.95 -15.36
C ILE A 245 -18.88 -5.76 -14.58
N ALA A 246 -18.20 -4.61 -14.60
CA ALA A 246 -18.68 -3.40 -13.93
C ALA A 246 -19.97 -2.86 -14.54
N GLU A 247 -20.15 -2.98 -15.86
CA GLU A 247 -21.39 -2.60 -16.55
C GLU A 247 -22.55 -3.54 -16.21
N ILE A 248 -22.30 -4.85 -16.12
CA ILE A 248 -23.28 -5.84 -15.68
C ILE A 248 -23.67 -5.62 -14.21
N GLU A 249 -22.70 -5.35 -13.33
CA GLU A 249 -22.98 -5.03 -11.92
C GLU A 249 -23.76 -3.71 -11.77
N ALA A 250 -23.46 -2.68 -12.57
CA ALA A 250 -24.19 -1.42 -12.56
C ALA A 250 -25.66 -1.61 -12.99
N GLN A 251 -25.92 -2.42 -14.02
CA GLN A 251 -27.28 -2.79 -14.43
C GLN A 251 -28.00 -3.62 -13.35
N SER A 252 -27.28 -4.49 -12.63
CA SER A 252 -27.86 -5.25 -11.51
C SER A 252 -28.22 -4.36 -10.31
N LYS A 253 -27.47 -3.28 -10.07
CA LYS A 253 -27.75 -2.31 -9.00
C LYS A 253 -28.97 -1.43 -9.30
N GLU A 254 -29.23 -1.10 -10.56
CA GLU A 254 -30.46 -0.39 -10.95
C GLU A 254 -31.72 -1.26 -10.76
N ALA A 255 -31.61 -2.58 -10.89
CA ALA A 255 -32.71 -3.51 -10.60
C ALA A 255 -32.94 -3.77 -9.09
N SER A 256 -32.05 -3.29 -8.21
CA SER A 256 -32.03 -3.60 -6.77
C SER A 256 -32.43 -2.40 -5.87
N GLN A 257 -33.18 -1.42 -6.39
CA GLN A 257 -33.82 -0.40 -5.56
C GLN A 257 -35.23 -0.86 -5.12
N ALA A 258 -35.32 -1.35 -3.88
CA ALA A 258 -36.32 -0.98 -2.87
C ALA A 258 -36.56 -2.12 -1.87
N THR A 259 -36.04 -1.98 -0.65
CA THR A 259 -36.79 -2.30 0.57
C THR A 259 -36.09 -1.69 1.78
N ALA A 260 -36.60 -0.54 2.23
CA ALA A 260 -36.29 0.01 3.54
C ALA A 260 -37.08 -0.80 4.59
N VAL A 261 -36.38 -1.38 5.57
CA VAL A 261 -37.03 -2.09 6.68
C VAL A 261 -37.42 -1.06 7.74
N THR A 262 -38.73 -0.87 7.94
CA THR A 262 -39.29 -0.08 9.05
C THR A 262 -39.55 -1.00 10.23
N THR A 263 -39.03 -0.65 11.41
CA THR A 263 -39.31 -1.40 12.64
C THR A 263 -40.17 -0.55 13.58
N ARG A 264 -41.33 -1.08 13.98
CA ARG A 264 -42.29 -0.42 14.89
C ARG A 264 -42.09 -0.97 16.30
N THR A 265 -41.80 -0.11 17.27
CA THR A 265 -41.65 -0.49 18.69
C THR A 265 -42.30 0.55 19.60
N THR A 266 -42.82 0.11 20.73
CA THR A 266 -43.55 0.94 21.71
C THR A 266 -42.66 1.26 22.92
N ASN A 267 -42.65 2.51 23.35
CA ASN A 267 -42.00 2.93 24.59
C ASN A 267 -42.87 2.57 25.81
N VAL A 268 -42.27 2.53 27.01
CA VAL A 268 -42.85 2.23 28.33
C VAL A 268 -44.09 3.08 28.68
N HIS A 269 -44.36 4.17 27.96
CA HIS A 269 -45.55 5.02 28.11
C HIS A 269 -46.68 4.77 27.09
N GLY A 270 -46.56 3.76 26.22
CA GLY A 270 -47.63 3.35 25.30
C GLY A 270 -47.66 4.08 23.95
N ASP A 271 -46.72 4.98 23.68
CA ASP A 271 -46.61 5.67 22.39
C ASP A 271 -45.83 4.83 21.36
N GLU A 272 -46.37 4.74 20.15
CA GLU A 272 -45.77 4.01 19.03
C GLU A 272 -44.62 4.80 18.40
N VAL A 273 -43.43 4.22 18.34
CA VAL A 273 -42.27 4.77 17.63
C VAL A 273 -41.99 3.94 16.38
N ILE A 274 -42.04 4.60 15.22
CA ILE A 274 -41.66 4.03 13.91
C ILE A 274 -40.25 4.48 13.60
N ILE A 275 -39.28 3.55 13.63
CA ILE A 275 -37.89 3.84 13.28
C ILE A 275 -37.65 3.41 11.83
N THR A 276 -37.36 4.40 10.98
CA THR A 276 -36.94 4.20 9.58
C THR A 276 -35.45 4.50 9.49
N SER A 277 -34.61 3.47 9.48
CA SER A 277 -33.16 3.65 9.40
C SER A 277 -32.71 3.72 7.94
N THR A 278 -32.41 4.94 7.46
CA THR A 278 -31.72 5.17 6.18
C THR A 278 -30.50 6.04 6.43
N SER A 279 -29.35 5.47 6.81
CA SER A 279 -28.07 6.18 6.73
C SER A 279 -26.87 5.28 7.12
N ALA A 280 -25.86 5.27 6.25
CA ALA A 280 -24.53 4.69 6.47
C ALA A 280 -23.50 5.76 6.96
N TYR A 281 -23.97 6.88 7.51
CA TYR A 281 -23.14 8.06 7.79
C TYR A 281 -22.35 7.99 9.11
N GLU A 282 -22.71 7.09 10.04
CA GLU A 282 -22.03 7.01 11.35
C GLU A 282 -20.79 6.11 11.38
N GLN A 283 -20.32 5.59 10.25
CA GLN A 283 -19.10 4.76 10.17
C GLN A 283 -17.81 5.54 9.86
N GLN A 284 -17.83 6.87 9.70
CA GLN A 284 -16.60 7.65 9.45
C GLN A 284 -15.81 7.95 10.74
N VAL A 285 -15.20 6.92 11.32
CA VAL A 285 -14.14 7.06 12.33
C VAL A 285 -12.77 6.95 11.64
N PHE A 286 -12.12 8.11 11.48
CA PHE A 286 -10.67 8.34 11.59
C PHE A 286 -9.72 7.20 11.10
N GLY A 287 -9.46 7.14 9.80
CA GLY A 287 -8.50 6.23 9.19
C GLY A 287 -7.07 6.80 9.14
N SER A 288 -6.30 6.70 10.23
CA SER A 288 -4.84 6.77 10.12
C SER A 288 -4.18 5.63 10.91
N ARG A 289 -3.19 5.00 10.26
CA ARG A 289 -2.50 3.73 10.58
C ARG A 289 -3.32 2.50 10.16
N THR A 290 -2.95 1.91 9.02
CA THR A 290 -3.30 0.56 8.54
C THR A 290 -4.61 0.05 9.13
N ASP A 291 -5.73 0.27 8.44
CA ASP A 291 -7.07 -0.11 8.89
C ASP A 291 -7.19 -1.62 9.12
N TRP A 292 -6.71 -2.04 10.28
CA TRP A 292 -6.70 -3.41 10.73
C TRP A 292 -8.10 -3.80 11.18
N ARG A 293 -8.97 -2.82 11.49
CA ARG A 293 -10.37 -3.05 11.89
C ARG A 293 -11.20 -3.50 10.69
N VAL A 294 -11.13 -2.80 9.57
CA VAL A 294 -11.79 -3.25 8.33
C VAL A 294 -11.29 -4.61 7.90
N ARG A 295 -9.97 -4.86 8.01
CA ARG A 295 -9.42 -6.19 7.72
C ARG A 295 -9.83 -7.25 8.73
N ALA A 296 -9.93 -6.93 10.02
CA ALA A 296 -10.42 -7.84 11.06
C ALA A 296 -11.88 -8.24 10.81
N ILE A 297 -12.74 -7.28 10.46
CA ILE A 297 -14.13 -7.55 10.06
C ILE A 297 -14.17 -8.37 8.77
N SER A 298 -13.28 -8.09 7.81
CA SER A 298 -13.23 -8.86 6.57
C SER A 298 -12.71 -10.29 6.79
N ALA A 299 -11.79 -10.49 7.75
CA ALA A 299 -11.21 -11.78 8.09
C ALA A 299 -12.24 -12.75 8.71
N THR A 300 -13.28 -12.25 9.41
CA THR A 300 -14.35 -13.12 9.91
C THR A 300 -15.10 -13.84 8.79
N ASN A 301 -15.07 -13.30 7.56
CA ASN A 301 -15.71 -13.89 6.39
C ASN A 301 -14.82 -14.90 5.64
N LEU A 302 -13.59 -15.17 6.09
CA LEU A 302 -12.67 -16.12 5.44
C LEU A 302 -13.24 -17.55 5.40
N HIS A 303 -14.04 -17.93 6.39
CA HIS A 303 -14.69 -19.25 6.43
C HIS A 303 -15.59 -19.50 5.20
N LEU A 304 -16.19 -18.45 4.62
CA LEU A 304 -17.03 -18.56 3.41
C LEU A 304 -16.22 -19.02 2.20
N ARG A 305 -14.95 -18.60 2.10
CA ARG A 305 -14.05 -18.99 0.99
C ARG A 305 -13.66 -20.45 1.04
N THR A 306 -13.77 -21.09 2.21
CA THR A 306 -13.46 -22.52 2.38
C THR A 306 -14.47 -23.46 1.70
N ASN A 307 -15.61 -22.92 1.22
CA ASN A 307 -16.59 -23.67 0.44
C ASN A 307 -16.13 -23.88 -1.00
N HIS A 308 -15.29 -22.98 -1.53
CA HIS A 308 -14.79 -23.01 -2.91
C HIS A 308 -13.27 -23.05 -2.90
N ILE A 309 -12.71 -24.26 -2.88
CA ILE A 309 -11.26 -24.46 -2.92
C ILE A 309 -10.89 -25.09 -4.27
N TYR A 310 -10.03 -24.39 -4.99
CA TYR A 310 -9.43 -24.86 -6.23
C TYR A 310 -8.02 -25.38 -5.94
N VAL A 311 -7.67 -26.50 -6.57
CA VAL A 311 -6.34 -27.10 -6.46
C VAL A 311 -5.75 -27.11 -7.86
N ALA A 312 -4.62 -26.42 -8.04
CA ALA A 312 -3.89 -26.44 -9.30
C ALA A 312 -3.29 -27.83 -9.51
N SER A 313 -3.83 -28.56 -10.48
CA SER A 313 -3.28 -29.83 -10.97
C SER A 313 -2.73 -29.58 -12.37
N ASP A 314 -1.42 -29.70 -12.56
CA ASP A 314 -0.84 -29.88 -13.89
C ASP A 314 -0.78 -31.39 -14.22
N ASP A 315 -0.68 -31.73 -15.50
CA ASP A 315 -0.56 -33.13 -15.96
C ASP A 315 0.59 -33.82 -15.22
N ALA A 316 0.23 -34.84 -14.43
CA ALA A 316 1.14 -35.51 -13.52
C ALA A 316 2.35 -36.06 -14.27
N ARG A 317 3.55 -35.67 -13.88
CA ARG A 317 4.75 -36.47 -14.18
C ARG A 317 4.68 -37.70 -13.29
N ASP A 318 4.69 -38.89 -13.88
CA ASP A 318 4.61 -40.20 -13.20
C ASP A 318 5.73 -40.47 -12.15
N SER A 319 6.67 -39.55 -11.97
CA SER A 319 7.90 -39.74 -11.18
C SER A 319 8.02 -38.87 -9.91
N GLY A 320 6.89 -38.45 -9.31
CA GLY A 320 6.88 -37.57 -8.11
C GLY A 320 6.02 -38.08 -6.96
N TYR A 321 6.17 -37.47 -5.77
CA TYR A 321 5.28 -37.71 -4.63
C TYR A 321 3.93 -37.00 -4.82
N THR A 322 2.85 -37.62 -4.35
CA THR A 322 1.52 -37.00 -4.28
C THR A 322 1.24 -36.56 -2.84
N TYR A 323 0.98 -35.27 -2.63
CA TYR A 323 0.73 -34.69 -1.30
C TYR A 323 -0.76 -34.63 -1.00
N VAL A 324 -1.21 -35.26 0.08
CA VAL A 324 -2.61 -35.29 0.48
C VAL A 324 -2.79 -34.44 1.73
N LEU A 325 -3.46 -33.29 1.61
CA LEU A 325 -3.71 -32.36 2.71
C LEU A 325 -5.09 -32.61 3.32
N ALA A 326 -5.15 -32.77 4.64
CA ALA A 326 -6.43 -32.91 5.34
C ALA A 326 -7.25 -31.61 5.28
N LYS A 327 -8.52 -31.72 4.92
CA LYS A 327 -9.42 -30.55 4.75
C LYS A 327 -9.61 -29.77 6.04
N ASN A 328 -9.63 -30.43 7.21
CA ASN A 328 -9.90 -29.77 8.49
C ASN A 328 -8.79 -28.77 8.85
N ILE A 329 -7.53 -29.16 8.66
CA ILE A 329 -6.39 -28.26 8.89
C ILE A 329 -6.33 -27.17 7.83
N LEU A 330 -6.59 -27.46 6.55
CA LEU A 330 -6.64 -26.41 5.53
C LEU A 330 -7.70 -25.34 5.84
N LYS A 331 -8.93 -25.76 6.19
CA LYS A 331 -10.01 -24.84 6.54
C LYS A 331 -9.63 -23.95 7.72
N LYS A 332 -9.04 -24.55 8.76
CA LYS A 332 -8.58 -23.79 9.92
C LYS A 332 -7.46 -22.81 9.55
N PHE A 333 -6.50 -23.21 8.70
CA PHE A 333 -5.40 -22.37 8.22
C PHE A 333 -5.93 -21.12 7.51
N ILE A 334 -6.93 -21.29 6.64
CA ILE A 334 -7.60 -20.17 5.95
C ILE A 334 -8.32 -19.27 6.95
N CYS A 335 -9.06 -19.82 7.92
CA CYS A 335 -9.83 -19.03 8.89
C CYS A 335 -8.95 -18.23 9.86
N VAL A 336 -7.72 -18.67 10.13
CA VAL A 336 -6.81 -17.94 11.04
C VAL A 336 -5.92 -16.92 10.33
N ALA A 337 -6.02 -16.80 9.00
CA ALA A 337 -5.21 -15.91 8.19
C ALA A 337 -5.72 -14.46 8.16
N ASP A 338 -4.97 -13.60 7.48
CA ASP A 338 -5.40 -12.27 7.05
C ASP A 338 -5.47 -12.22 5.51
N LEU A 339 -6.37 -11.39 4.97
CA LEU A 339 -6.56 -11.24 3.52
C LEU A 339 -5.38 -10.56 2.82
N ARG A 340 -4.50 -9.87 3.56
CA ARG A 340 -3.39 -9.08 3.00
C ARG A 340 -2.04 -9.53 3.50
N THR A 341 -1.90 -9.71 4.81
CA THR A 341 -0.67 -10.14 5.46
C THR A 341 -0.55 -11.65 5.37
N GLN A 342 0.57 -12.12 4.82
CA GLN A 342 0.83 -13.54 4.69
C GLN A 342 1.09 -14.19 6.06
N ILE A 343 0.62 -15.42 6.21
CA ILE A 343 0.95 -16.30 7.34
C ILE A 343 1.52 -17.60 6.79
N ALA A 344 2.41 -18.24 7.52
CA ALA A 344 3.07 -19.49 7.15
C ALA A 344 2.94 -20.55 8.25
N GLY A 345 2.98 -21.83 7.85
CA GLY A 345 3.02 -22.97 8.76
C GLY A 345 3.89 -24.07 8.19
N TYR A 346 4.65 -24.74 9.05
CA TYR A 346 5.43 -25.92 8.67
C TYR A 346 4.50 -27.13 8.58
N ILE A 347 4.65 -27.92 7.52
CA ILE A 347 3.81 -29.10 7.28
C ILE A 347 4.60 -30.37 7.60
N TYR A 348 3.98 -31.24 8.38
CA TYR A 348 4.52 -32.53 8.78
C TYR A 348 3.52 -33.63 8.43
N GLY A 349 4.04 -34.80 8.10
CA GLY A 349 3.21 -35.89 7.63
C GLY A 349 3.89 -37.24 7.68
N ILE A 350 3.24 -38.21 7.08
CA ILE A 350 3.72 -39.58 6.99
C ILE A 350 3.21 -40.21 5.70
N SER A 351 3.98 -41.12 5.13
CA SER A 351 3.47 -41.98 4.06
C SER A 351 2.57 -43.07 4.62
N PRO A 352 1.42 -43.38 3.98
CA PRO A 352 0.65 -44.55 4.35
C PRO A 352 1.50 -45.81 4.14
N PRO A 353 1.33 -46.85 4.97
CA PRO A 353 2.13 -48.09 4.89
C PRO A 353 1.99 -48.78 3.53
N ASP A 354 0.86 -48.57 2.85
CA ASP A 354 0.53 -49.21 1.57
C ASP A 354 1.14 -48.49 0.36
N ASN A 355 1.52 -47.20 0.49
CA ASN A 355 2.02 -46.41 -0.65
C ASN A 355 3.04 -45.34 -0.22
N PRO A 356 4.35 -45.60 -0.39
CA PRO A 356 5.41 -44.65 -0.01
C PRO A 356 5.46 -43.40 -0.90
N SER A 357 4.88 -43.44 -2.11
CA SER A 357 4.82 -42.31 -3.03
C SER A 357 3.75 -41.28 -2.64
N VAL A 358 2.87 -41.60 -1.69
CA VAL A 358 1.88 -40.69 -1.14
C VAL A 358 2.40 -40.09 0.17
N LYS A 359 2.21 -38.79 0.35
CA LYS A 359 2.59 -38.05 1.55
C LYS A 359 1.35 -37.43 2.18
N GLU A 360 0.87 -37.97 3.29
CA GLU A 360 -0.29 -37.46 4.01
C GLU A 360 0.14 -36.37 4.98
N ILE A 361 -0.28 -35.12 4.73
CA ILE A 361 -0.01 -33.98 5.61
C ILE A 361 -1.00 -34.02 6.76
N ARG A 362 -0.50 -34.38 7.95
CA ARG A 362 -1.30 -34.60 9.16
C ARG A 362 -1.10 -33.53 10.23
N CYS A 363 -0.04 -32.73 10.15
CA CYS A 363 0.22 -31.68 11.14
C CYS A 363 0.65 -30.38 10.47
N ILE A 364 0.11 -29.26 10.95
CA ILE A 364 0.61 -27.92 10.66
C ILE A 364 1.14 -27.32 11.96
N VAL A 365 2.43 -27.00 11.98
CA VAL A 365 3.03 -26.23 13.07
C VAL A 365 2.99 -24.76 12.72
N MET A 366 2.42 -23.94 13.60
CA MET A 366 2.39 -22.49 13.49
C MET A 366 3.52 -21.88 14.34
N PRO A 367 4.71 -21.63 13.77
CA PRO A 367 5.79 -21.00 14.53
C PRO A 367 5.47 -19.54 14.86
N PRO A 368 6.20 -18.94 15.83
CA PRO A 368 6.31 -17.48 15.94
C PRO A 368 6.62 -16.89 14.57
N GLN A 369 5.89 -15.87 14.13
CA GLN A 369 6.08 -15.31 12.80
C GLN A 369 5.67 -13.85 12.69
N LEU A 370 6.33 -13.16 11.76
CA LEU A 370 6.02 -11.78 11.37
C LEU A 370 5.79 -11.74 9.86
N GLY A 371 4.57 -11.40 9.44
CA GLY A 371 4.17 -11.41 8.03
C GLY A 371 4.10 -10.02 7.41
N ASN A 372 4.26 -9.93 6.11
CA ASN A 372 3.90 -8.74 5.33
C ASN A 372 3.13 -9.14 4.07
N HIS A 373 2.92 -8.23 3.12
CA HIS A 373 2.17 -8.53 1.88
C HIS A 373 3.00 -9.32 0.85
N GLN A 374 4.32 -9.37 1.00
CA GLN A 374 5.27 -10.01 0.08
C GLN A 374 5.82 -11.35 0.58
N GLY A 375 5.93 -11.55 1.90
CA GLY A 375 6.41 -12.80 2.50
C GLY A 375 6.29 -12.85 4.02
N VAL A 376 6.89 -13.88 4.62
CA VAL A 376 6.82 -14.15 6.07
C VAL A 376 8.23 -14.35 6.63
N THR A 377 8.48 -13.78 7.81
CA THR A 377 9.71 -13.97 8.58
C THR A 377 9.45 -14.99 9.69
N LEU A 378 10.22 -16.07 9.68
CA LEU A 378 10.17 -17.16 10.67
C LEU A 378 11.49 -17.24 11.46
N PRO A 379 11.46 -17.75 12.71
CA PRO A 379 12.65 -18.17 13.44
C PRO A 379 13.46 -19.21 12.67
N HIS A 380 14.78 -19.23 12.89
CA HIS A 380 15.69 -20.18 12.26
C HIS A 380 15.56 -21.59 12.83
N GLU A 381 15.14 -21.72 14.09
CA GLU A 381 14.93 -22.99 14.77
C GLU A 381 13.70 -23.71 14.22
N LEU A 382 13.85 -24.98 13.85
CA LEU A 382 12.74 -25.81 13.42
C LEU A 382 11.91 -26.31 14.62
N PRO A 383 10.63 -26.60 14.40
CA PRO A 383 9.79 -27.29 15.38
C PRO A 383 10.43 -28.58 15.92
N ASP A 384 10.58 -28.67 17.24
CA ASP A 384 10.88 -29.93 17.94
C ASP A 384 9.82 -30.20 19.02
N HIS A 385 9.25 -31.40 18.99
CA HIS A 385 8.27 -31.87 19.96
C HIS A 385 8.10 -33.40 19.85
N GLU A 386 7.72 -34.05 20.95
CA GLU A 386 7.49 -35.50 21.01
C GLU A 386 6.54 -36.02 19.90
N TYR A 387 5.36 -35.41 19.74
CA TYR A 387 4.41 -35.72 18.66
C TYR A 387 4.91 -35.51 17.21
N LEU A 388 6.03 -34.80 17.00
CA LEU A 388 6.61 -34.63 15.66
C LEU A 388 7.63 -35.72 15.33
N LYS A 389 8.09 -36.51 16.31
CA LYS A 389 9.15 -37.52 16.10
C LYS A 389 8.75 -38.64 15.15
N ASP A 390 7.46 -38.99 15.13
CA ASP A 390 6.91 -40.01 14.25
C ASP A 390 6.49 -39.46 12.87
N LEU A 391 6.65 -38.15 12.65
CA LEU A 391 6.29 -37.47 11.41
C LEU A 391 7.55 -36.97 10.69
N GLU A 392 7.53 -37.00 9.36
CA GLU A 392 8.58 -36.40 8.55
C GLU A 392 8.20 -34.96 8.15
N PRO A 393 9.18 -34.04 8.05
CA PRO A 393 8.93 -32.70 7.52
C PRO A 393 8.64 -32.77 6.02
N LEU A 394 7.49 -32.25 5.61
CA LEU A 394 7.06 -32.20 4.20
C LEU A 394 7.19 -30.81 3.59
N GLY A 395 7.72 -29.84 4.33
CA GLY A 395 7.98 -28.49 3.87
C GLY A 395 7.16 -27.43 4.61
N TRP A 396 6.66 -26.43 3.89
CA TRP A 396 5.84 -25.36 4.48
C TRP A 396 4.74 -24.88 3.55
N MET A 397 3.73 -24.25 4.14
CA MET A 397 2.66 -23.60 3.41
C MET A 397 2.48 -22.16 3.87
N HIS A 398 2.05 -21.28 2.98
CA HIS A 398 1.71 -19.89 3.33
C HIS A 398 0.52 -19.35 2.55
N THR A 399 -0.12 -18.33 3.11
CA THR A 399 -1.16 -17.58 2.40
C THR A 399 -0.56 -16.51 1.52
N GLN A 400 -1.25 -16.15 0.44
CA GLN A 400 -0.94 -14.99 -0.37
C GLN A 400 -2.20 -14.22 -0.76
N PRO A 401 -2.14 -12.88 -0.82
CA PRO A 401 -3.32 -12.05 -1.05
C PRO A 401 -3.88 -12.16 -2.47
N ASN A 402 -3.03 -12.49 -3.44
CA ASN A 402 -3.40 -12.66 -4.84
C ASN A 402 -2.74 -13.94 -5.37
N GLU A 403 -3.40 -14.60 -6.30
CA GLU A 403 -2.82 -15.72 -7.05
C GLU A 403 -1.75 -15.20 -8.02
N LEU A 404 -0.55 -15.74 -7.91
CA LEU A 404 0.57 -15.40 -8.80
C LEU A 404 0.66 -16.43 -9.93
N PRO A 405 0.98 -16.00 -11.17
CA PRO A 405 1.15 -16.92 -12.31
C PRO A 405 2.40 -17.81 -12.17
N GLN A 406 3.34 -17.41 -11.31
CA GLN A 406 4.59 -18.10 -11.03
C GLN A 406 4.87 -18.04 -9.54
N LEU A 407 5.69 -18.97 -9.05
CA LEU A 407 6.17 -18.92 -7.67
C LEU A 407 6.93 -17.61 -7.44
N SER A 408 6.92 -17.04 -6.24
CA SER A 408 7.65 -15.80 -6.01
C SER A 408 9.15 -16.06 -5.82
N PRO A 409 10.04 -15.14 -6.24
CA PRO A 409 11.48 -15.28 -5.99
C PRO A 409 11.83 -15.33 -4.49
N GLN A 410 11.02 -14.66 -3.66
CA GLN A 410 11.17 -14.65 -2.20
C GLN A 410 10.89 -16.04 -1.62
N ASP A 411 9.86 -16.72 -2.13
CA ASP A 411 9.54 -18.07 -1.68
C ASP A 411 10.61 -19.09 -2.09
N VAL A 412 11.17 -18.97 -3.29
CA VAL A 412 12.31 -19.80 -3.73
C VAL A 412 13.52 -19.59 -2.82
N THR A 413 13.83 -18.33 -2.50
CA THR A 413 14.94 -17.98 -1.60
C THR A 413 14.71 -18.52 -0.19
N MET A 414 13.50 -18.35 0.34
CA MET A 414 13.14 -18.82 1.68
C MET A 414 13.15 -20.35 1.76
N HIS A 415 12.54 -21.04 0.79
CA HIS A 415 12.49 -22.50 0.77
C HIS A 415 13.89 -23.10 0.60
N ALA A 416 14.73 -22.55 -0.30
CA ALA A 416 16.12 -22.98 -0.44
C ALA A 416 16.94 -22.71 0.83
N GLY A 417 16.75 -21.56 1.48
CA GLY A 417 17.43 -21.22 2.73
C GLY A 417 17.05 -22.13 3.91
N ILE A 418 15.81 -22.63 3.97
CA ILE A 418 15.39 -23.61 4.98
C ILE A 418 16.06 -24.97 4.70
N LEU A 419 16.03 -25.43 3.44
CA LEU A 419 16.66 -26.69 3.01
C LEU A 419 18.18 -26.71 3.25
N ASP A 420 18.87 -25.59 2.98
CA ASP A 420 20.33 -25.50 3.15
C ASP A 420 20.74 -25.53 4.63
N ARG A 421 19.93 -24.93 5.51
CA ARG A 421 20.19 -24.87 6.96
C ARG A 421 19.87 -26.18 7.67
N HIS A 422 18.87 -26.93 7.21
CA HIS A 422 18.31 -28.05 7.94
C HIS A 422 18.38 -29.35 7.14
N LYS A 423 19.35 -30.20 7.47
CA LYS A 423 19.53 -31.52 6.83
C LYS A 423 18.36 -32.49 7.03
N SER A 424 17.46 -32.22 7.99
CA SER A 424 16.24 -33.01 8.18
C SER A 424 15.23 -32.83 7.05
N TRP A 425 15.32 -31.72 6.30
CA TRP A 425 14.47 -31.44 5.16
C TRP A 425 15.12 -31.99 3.89
N ASP A 426 14.43 -32.93 3.25
CA ASP A 426 14.86 -33.56 2.01
C ASP A 426 14.35 -32.74 0.82
N VAL A 427 15.26 -32.28 -0.05
CA VAL A 427 14.95 -31.52 -1.27
C VAL A 427 13.94 -32.26 -2.16
N ASP A 428 13.95 -33.60 -2.13
CA ASP A 428 13.07 -34.40 -2.96
C ASP A 428 11.65 -34.55 -2.42
N ARG A 429 11.46 -34.38 -1.10
CA ARG A 429 10.19 -34.59 -0.39
C ARG A 429 9.55 -33.30 0.13
N CYS A 430 10.33 -32.26 0.36
CA CYS A 430 9.82 -31.01 0.88
C CYS A 430 9.17 -30.21 -0.24
N VAL A 431 7.97 -29.72 0.02
CA VAL A 431 7.21 -28.85 -0.89
C VAL A 431 6.87 -27.52 -0.25
N LEU A 432 6.62 -26.56 -1.12
CA LEU A 432 6.04 -25.29 -0.78
C LEU A 432 4.60 -25.25 -1.28
N ILE A 433 3.64 -25.03 -0.39
CA ILE A 433 2.23 -24.88 -0.76
C ILE A 433 1.81 -23.41 -0.62
N THR A 434 1.37 -22.80 -1.72
CA THR A 434 0.79 -21.45 -1.71
C THR A 434 -0.73 -21.56 -1.60
N CYS A 435 -1.33 -20.77 -0.71
CA CYS A 435 -2.78 -20.64 -0.54
C CYS A 435 -3.20 -19.22 -0.91
N SER A 436 -3.68 -19.04 -2.13
CA SER A 436 -4.04 -17.74 -2.70
C SER A 436 -5.50 -17.40 -2.42
N PHE A 437 -5.77 -16.18 -1.98
CA PHE A 437 -7.14 -15.70 -1.82
C PHE A 437 -7.68 -15.12 -3.14
N THR A 438 -8.69 -15.77 -3.71
CA THR A 438 -9.43 -15.32 -4.89
C THR A 438 -10.84 -14.86 -4.46
N PRO A 439 -11.54 -13.97 -5.19
CA PRO A 439 -12.88 -13.53 -4.80
C PRO A 439 -13.82 -14.73 -4.54
N GLY A 440 -14.33 -14.85 -3.31
CA GLY A 440 -15.23 -15.93 -2.89
C GLY A 440 -14.60 -17.33 -2.75
N SER A 441 -13.31 -17.50 -3.00
CA SER A 441 -12.65 -18.82 -3.08
C SER A 441 -11.19 -18.79 -2.60
N CYS A 442 -10.55 -19.95 -2.57
CA CYS A 442 -9.10 -20.09 -2.34
C CYS A 442 -8.50 -21.00 -3.43
N SER A 443 -7.32 -20.67 -3.92
CA SER A 443 -6.54 -21.49 -4.85
C SER A 443 -5.28 -22.02 -4.19
N LEU A 444 -5.03 -23.31 -4.29
CA LEU A 444 -3.85 -23.99 -3.74
C LEU A 444 -2.95 -24.50 -4.86
N THR A 445 -1.66 -24.22 -4.74
CA THR A 445 -0.64 -24.80 -5.63
C THR A 445 0.53 -25.31 -4.80
N ALA A 446 0.97 -26.54 -5.07
CA ALA A 446 2.18 -27.10 -4.49
C ALA A 446 3.35 -26.97 -5.47
N TYR A 447 4.52 -26.60 -4.96
CA TYR A 447 5.75 -26.41 -5.71
C TYR A 447 6.88 -27.20 -5.06
N LYS A 448 7.79 -27.70 -5.90
CA LYS A 448 9.05 -28.31 -5.51
C LYS A 448 10.18 -27.53 -6.19
N LEU A 449 11.30 -27.33 -5.49
CA LEU A 449 12.46 -26.70 -6.12
C LEU A 449 13.21 -27.71 -7.01
N THR A 450 13.63 -27.26 -8.18
CA THR A 450 14.60 -27.98 -9.00
C THR A 450 16.00 -27.78 -8.42
N THR A 451 16.97 -28.63 -8.81
CA THR A 451 18.37 -28.47 -8.38
C THR A 451 18.92 -27.08 -8.70
N THR A 452 18.57 -26.52 -9.86
CA THR A 452 18.98 -25.17 -10.27
C THR A 452 18.33 -24.09 -9.40
N GLY A 453 17.05 -24.25 -9.06
CA GLY A 453 16.35 -23.33 -8.15
C GLY A 453 16.88 -23.35 -6.73
N PHE A 454 17.22 -24.53 -6.21
CA PHE A 454 17.87 -24.67 -4.90
C PHE A 454 19.22 -23.95 -4.87
N GLU A 455 20.07 -24.17 -5.89
CA GLU A 455 21.37 -23.51 -5.98
C GLU A 455 21.30 -21.99 -6.13
N TRP A 456 20.31 -21.51 -6.88
CA TRP A 456 20.05 -20.08 -7.03
C TRP A 456 19.52 -19.49 -5.72
N GLY A 457 18.49 -20.10 -5.12
CA GLY A 457 17.82 -19.61 -3.92
C GLY A 457 18.76 -19.50 -2.71
N ARG A 458 19.66 -20.46 -2.50
CA ARG A 458 20.64 -20.40 -1.39
C ARG A 458 21.69 -19.29 -1.55
N LYS A 459 21.98 -18.87 -2.79
CA LYS A 459 22.97 -17.81 -3.10
C LYS A 459 22.33 -16.43 -3.19
N ASN A 460 21.02 -16.37 -3.43
CA ASN A 460 20.33 -15.10 -3.61
C ASN A 460 20.30 -14.31 -2.30
N GLN A 461 20.82 -13.08 -2.35
CA GLN A 461 20.75 -12.11 -1.25
C GLN A 461 19.87 -10.89 -1.59
N ASP A 462 19.40 -10.80 -2.84
CA ASP A 462 18.55 -9.71 -3.30
C ASP A 462 17.09 -9.97 -2.89
N GLN A 463 16.52 -9.03 -2.14
CA GLN A 463 15.11 -9.04 -1.69
C GLN A 463 14.18 -8.25 -2.63
N GLY A 464 14.69 -7.74 -3.75
CA GLY A 464 13.91 -7.06 -4.77
C GLY A 464 12.86 -7.96 -5.44
N THR A 465 11.91 -7.33 -6.13
CA THR A 465 10.80 -8.04 -6.81
C THR A 465 11.27 -8.88 -8.00
N ASN A 466 12.37 -8.49 -8.65
CA ASN A 466 12.95 -9.16 -9.82
C ASN A 466 14.45 -9.39 -9.63
N PRO A 467 14.86 -10.33 -8.76
CA PRO A 467 16.26 -10.60 -8.51
C PRO A 467 16.93 -11.22 -9.74
N GLN A 468 18.20 -10.87 -9.95
CA GLN A 468 18.95 -11.30 -11.13
C GLN A 468 19.06 -12.83 -11.20
N GLY A 469 18.81 -13.38 -12.40
CA GLY A 469 18.92 -14.81 -12.66
C GLY A 469 17.71 -15.64 -12.22
N TYR A 470 16.67 -15.04 -11.65
CA TYR A 470 15.41 -15.74 -11.39
C TYR A 470 14.76 -16.24 -12.69
N ALA A 471 14.32 -17.50 -12.70
CA ALA A 471 13.64 -18.11 -13.84
C ALA A 471 12.56 -19.10 -13.39
N PRO A 472 11.45 -19.25 -14.15
CA PRO A 472 10.41 -20.25 -13.87
C PRO A 472 10.88 -21.72 -13.87
N THR A 473 12.08 -22.00 -14.40
CA THR A 473 12.71 -23.33 -14.37
C THR A 473 13.29 -23.71 -13.01
N HIS A 474 13.29 -22.79 -12.03
CA HIS A 474 13.77 -23.00 -10.67
C HIS A 474 12.82 -23.84 -9.80
N TYR A 475 11.59 -24.06 -10.26
CA TYR A 475 10.61 -24.86 -9.55
C TYR A 475 9.79 -25.68 -10.53
N GLU A 476 9.17 -26.73 -10.02
CA GLU A 476 8.16 -27.51 -10.71
C GLU A 476 6.92 -27.62 -9.82
N LYS A 477 5.74 -27.76 -10.44
CA LYS A 477 4.52 -28.00 -9.67
C LYS A 477 4.48 -29.44 -9.18
N ALA A 478 4.07 -29.63 -7.94
CA ALA A 478 3.88 -30.93 -7.32
C ALA A 478 2.38 -31.28 -7.29
N GLN A 479 2.07 -32.58 -7.37
CA GLN A 479 0.69 -33.04 -7.31
C GLN A 479 0.18 -32.95 -5.87
N MET A 480 -0.97 -32.29 -5.67
CA MET A 480 -1.62 -32.24 -4.37
C MET A 480 -3.11 -32.57 -4.45
N LEU A 481 -3.64 -33.16 -3.39
CA LEU A 481 -5.03 -33.55 -3.24
C LEU A 481 -5.56 -33.14 -1.86
N LEU A 482 -6.86 -32.93 -1.75
CA LEU A 482 -7.54 -32.67 -0.49
C LEU A 482 -8.32 -33.89 -0.04
N SER A 483 -8.18 -34.27 1.23
CA SER A 483 -8.85 -35.44 1.80
C SER A 483 -9.63 -35.09 3.06
N ASP A 484 -10.81 -35.69 3.21
CA ASP A 484 -11.62 -35.74 4.43
C ASP A 484 -11.54 -37.11 5.12
N ARG A 485 -10.75 -38.05 4.58
CA ARG A 485 -10.63 -39.41 5.14
C ARG A 485 -9.86 -39.47 6.46
N PHE A 486 -9.03 -38.47 6.73
CA PHE A 486 -8.29 -38.34 7.96
C PHE A 486 -8.29 -36.89 8.44
N LEU A 487 -8.08 -36.71 9.74
CA LEU A 487 -7.99 -35.41 10.37
C LEU A 487 -6.53 -35.10 10.70
N GLY A 488 -6.11 -33.89 10.36
CA GLY A 488 -4.85 -33.36 10.87
C GLY A 488 -5.02 -32.61 12.18
N PHE A 489 -3.90 -32.26 12.82
CA PHE A 489 -3.85 -31.45 14.03
C PHE A 489 -2.89 -30.27 13.88
N TYR A 490 -2.90 -29.39 14.87
CA TYR A 490 -2.02 -28.22 14.94
C TYR A 490 -1.08 -28.28 16.12
N MET A 491 0.06 -27.63 15.96
CA MET A 491 0.93 -27.26 17.06
C MET A 491 1.20 -25.76 17.01
N VAL A 492 1.19 -25.13 18.18
CA VAL A 492 1.37 -23.69 18.34
C VAL A 492 2.41 -23.44 19.43
N PRO A 493 2.96 -22.22 19.55
CA PRO A 493 3.94 -21.92 20.60
C PRO A 493 3.35 -22.17 21.99
N ASP A 494 4.12 -22.81 22.86
CA ASP A 494 3.72 -23.07 24.24
C ASP A 494 3.59 -21.75 25.03
N VAL A 495 4.55 -20.85 24.82
CA VAL A 495 4.65 -19.51 25.38
C VAL A 495 4.41 -18.47 24.29
N GLY A 496 3.53 -17.52 24.60
CA GLY A 496 3.27 -16.37 23.75
C GLY A 496 2.29 -16.66 22.60
N SER A 497 2.55 -16.03 21.46
CA SER A 497 1.67 -15.99 20.30
C SER A 497 2.38 -16.57 19.09
N TRP A 498 1.67 -17.16 18.13
CA TRP A 498 2.26 -17.44 16.81
C TRP A 498 2.34 -16.14 15.98
N ASN A 499 1.36 -15.24 16.07
CA ASN A 499 1.34 -13.98 15.32
C ASN A 499 2.00 -12.83 16.08
N TYR A 500 3.08 -12.26 15.53
CA TYR A 500 3.78 -11.10 16.09
C TYR A 500 3.55 -9.79 15.31
N ASN A 501 2.60 -9.72 14.38
CA ASN A 501 2.35 -8.51 13.59
C ASN A 501 2.00 -7.25 14.41
N PHE A 502 1.38 -7.41 15.59
CA PHE A 502 1.11 -6.30 16.53
C PHE A 502 2.14 -6.20 17.65
N MET A 503 3.17 -7.05 17.64
CA MET A 503 4.23 -7.13 18.64
C MET A 503 5.60 -7.30 17.97
N GLY A 504 5.82 -6.63 16.83
CA GLY A 504 6.98 -6.91 15.95
C GLY A 504 8.34 -6.80 16.64
N VAL A 505 8.48 -5.92 17.64
CA VAL A 505 9.70 -5.75 18.44
C VAL A 505 10.07 -7.01 19.24
N LYS A 506 9.09 -7.86 19.56
CA LYS A 506 9.30 -9.12 20.30
C LYS A 506 9.70 -10.31 19.40
N HIS A 507 9.65 -10.15 18.08
CA HIS A 507 10.01 -11.22 17.15
C HIS A 507 11.45 -11.07 16.68
N GLN A 508 12.23 -12.14 16.79
CA GLN A 508 13.61 -12.22 16.30
C GLN A 508 13.82 -13.54 15.56
N GLN A 509 14.57 -13.53 14.45
CA GLN A 509 14.85 -14.77 13.70
C GLN A 509 15.70 -15.77 14.51
N SER A 510 16.47 -15.30 15.49
CA SER A 510 17.29 -16.14 16.37
C SER A 510 16.58 -16.63 17.63
N MET A 511 15.26 -16.40 17.75
CA MET A 511 14.52 -16.81 18.95
C MET A 511 14.26 -18.32 18.97
N SER A 512 14.24 -18.88 20.19
CA SER A 512 13.79 -20.25 20.45
C SER A 512 12.34 -20.25 20.92
N TYR A 513 11.63 -21.36 20.67
CA TYR A 513 10.24 -21.53 21.05
C TYR A 513 9.92 -23.00 21.35
N GLY A 514 9.10 -23.24 22.37
CA GLY A 514 8.50 -24.54 22.62
C GLY A 514 7.17 -24.67 21.88
N LEU A 515 6.63 -25.89 21.85
CA LEU A 515 5.37 -26.18 21.18
C LEU A 515 4.40 -26.88 22.12
N LYS A 516 3.11 -26.68 21.87
CA LYS A 516 2.02 -27.44 22.49
C LYS A 516 0.98 -27.84 21.46
N LEU A 517 0.24 -28.89 21.77
CA LEU A 517 -0.93 -29.32 21.00
C LEU A 517 -2.11 -28.39 21.30
N ASP A 518 -2.40 -27.46 20.39
CA ASP A 518 -3.55 -26.57 20.47
C ASP A 518 -3.87 -26.01 19.07
N ASN A 519 -5.09 -25.51 18.89
CA ASN A 519 -5.49 -24.87 17.64
C ASN A 519 -4.98 -23.44 17.57
N PRO A 520 -4.51 -22.97 16.39
CA PRO A 520 -4.13 -21.57 16.23
C PRO A 520 -5.32 -20.65 16.45
N LYS A 521 -5.06 -19.59 17.20
CA LYS A 521 -5.97 -18.45 17.34
C LYS A 521 -5.98 -17.64 16.04
N GLU A 522 -7.08 -16.94 15.78
CA GLU A 522 -7.27 -16.14 14.57
C GLU A 522 -6.29 -14.95 14.53
N PHE A 523 -5.92 -14.48 13.33
CA PHE A 523 -4.94 -13.41 13.14
C PHE A 523 -5.14 -12.19 14.05
N TYR A 524 -6.41 -11.81 14.28
CA TYR A 524 -6.79 -10.65 15.07
C TYR A 524 -7.22 -10.99 16.51
N HIS A 525 -6.91 -12.18 17.02
CA HIS A 525 -7.24 -12.56 18.39
C HIS A 525 -6.57 -11.64 19.42
N GLU A 526 -7.22 -11.46 20.58
CA GLU A 526 -6.77 -10.54 21.63
C GLU A 526 -5.34 -10.81 22.12
N ASN A 527 -4.99 -12.09 22.31
CA ASN A 527 -3.64 -12.56 22.63
C ASN A 527 -2.55 -12.07 21.66
N HIS A 528 -2.88 -11.78 20.41
CA HIS A 528 -1.93 -11.30 19.41
C HIS A 528 -1.71 -9.79 19.48
N ARG A 529 -2.61 -9.07 20.17
CA ARG A 529 -2.68 -7.61 20.15
C ARG A 529 -2.86 -6.97 21.55
N PRO A 530 -2.15 -7.44 22.60
CA PRO A 530 -2.40 -7.05 23.99
C PRO A 530 -2.29 -5.55 24.24
N VAL A 531 -1.41 -4.84 23.51
CA VAL A 531 -1.22 -3.39 23.63
C VAL A 531 -2.52 -2.62 23.38
N HIS A 532 -3.38 -3.07 22.45
CA HIS A 532 -4.65 -2.39 22.20
C HIS A 532 -5.57 -2.43 23.41
N PHE A 533 -5.59 -3.52 24.17
CA PHE A 533 -6.46 -3.69 25.33
C PHE A 533 -5.88 -3.00 26.57
N LEU A 534 -4.56 -3.05 26.76
CA LEU A 534 -3.89 -2.34 27.86
C LEU A 534 -4.05 -0.82 27.78
N GLN A 535 -4.14 -0.26 26.57
CA GLN A 535 -4.42 1.17 26.38
C GLN A 535 -5.82 1.57 26.87
N PHE A 536 -6.82 0.69 26.76
CA PHE A 536 -8.16 0.99 27.28
C PHE A 536 -8.22 0.93 28.81
N ALA A 537 -7.53 -0.03 29.44
CA ALA A 537 -7.47 -0.11 30.90
C ALA A 537 -6.90 1.17 31.55
N SER A 538 -5.87 1.77 30.94
CA SER A 538 -5.30 3.04 31.44
C SER A 538 -6.24 4.26 31.32
N ILE A 539 -7.27 4.18 30.48
CA ILE A 539 -8.28 5.24 30.32
C ILE A 539 -9.40 5.06 31.34
N GLU A 540 -9.79 3.83 31.67
CA GLU A 540 -10.77 3.54 32.72
C GLU A 540 -10.27 3.95 34.12
N ASP A 541 -8.97 3.78 34.41
CA ASP A 541 -8.36 4.24 35.67
C ASP A 541 -8.42 5.77 35.84
N LEU A 542 -8.51 6.54 34.74
CA LEU A 542 -8.70 8.01 34.78
C LEU A 542 -10.17 8.43 34.90
N ALA A 543 -11.10 7.54 34.57
CA ALA A 543 -12.54 7.79 34.64
C ALA A 543 -13.17 7.37 36.00
N ALA A 544 -12.40 6.71 36.87
CA ALA A 544 -12.85 6.23 38.18
C ALA A 544 -13.02 7.35 39.23
N ASP A 545 -12.54 8.57 38.98
CA ASP A 545 -12.60 9.70 39.93
C ASP A 545 -13.91 10.50 39.91
N GLY A 546 -14.96 10.02 39.25
CA GLY A 546 -16.25 10.72 39.23
C GLY A 546 -17.43 9.78 39.01
N HIS A 547 -18.25 9.68 40.06
CA HIS A 547 -19.65 9.24 40.13
C HIS A 547 -19.89 8.00 40.99
N ASP A 548 -20.65 8.21 42.08
CA ASP A 548 -21.36 7.17 42.83
C ASP A 548 -22.10 6.25 41.85
N ARG A 549 -21.68 4.99 41.81
CA ARG A 549 -22.39 3.95 41.06
C ARG A 549 -23.37 3.28 42.00
N ASP A 550 -24.63 3.73 41.98
CA ASP A 550 -25.75 2.96 42.51
C ASP A 550 -25.99 1.73 41.62
N ASN A 551 -25.25 0.66 41.89
CA ASN A 551 -25.52 -0.66 41.32
C ASN A 551 -26.57 -1.37 42.17
N ALA A 552 -27.83 -0.95 42.04
CA ALA A 552 -28.97 -1.54 42.75
C ALA A 552 -29.59 -2.78 42.06
N LEU A 553 -28.85 -3.44 41.17
CA LEU A 553 -29.28 -4.68 40.53
C LEU A 553 -28.07 -5.63 40.38
N GLU A 554 -27.70 -6.28 41.49
CA GLU A 554 -27.30 -7.70 41.44
C GLU A 554 -28.55 -8.58 41.48
#